data_AF-A0A3M6A891-F1
#
_entry.id   AF-A0A3M6A891-F1
#
_cell.length_a   1.000
_cell.length_b   1.000
_cell.length_c   1.000
_cell.angle_alpha   90.00
_cell.angle_beta   90.00
_cell.angle_gamma   90.00
#
_symmetry.space_group_name_H-M   'P 1'
#
loop_
_entity.id
_entity.type
_entity.pdbx_description
1 polymer ?
#
loop_
_entity_poly.entity_id
_entity_poly.type
_entity_poly.pdbx_seq_one_letter_code
_entity_poly.pdbx_strand_id
1 'polypeptide(L)'
;MSLPSACSTIRKAGWRILPVKTLLAVFHGWKTDRSPILMPIKAILTDIEGTTSAVSFVFDVLFPFAKKHLPGFVRQNAGQPAVASQLQAVRTEAGEPDADVERVIAILLEWIAEDRKATPLKALQGMVWEQGYNAG
;
A
#
# COMPACT_ATOMS: atom_id res chain seq x y z
N MET A 1 2.14 -29.51 45.91
CA MET A 1 1.30 -29.35 44.69
C MET A 1 2.22 -29.55 43.51
N SER A 2 1.98 -30.65 42.80
CA SER A 2 2.97 -31.36 41.99
C SER A 2 2.83 -31.04 40.51
N LEU A 3 3.97 -30.95 39.82
CA LEU A 3 4.10 -30.96 38.37
C LEU A 3 3.43 -32.21 37.76
N PRO A 4 2.70 -32.10 36.63
CA PRO A 4 2.25 -33.29 35.92
C PRO A 4 3.36 -33.87 35.03
N SER A 5 3.49 -35.17 35.18
CA SER A 5 4.40 -36.12 34.56
C SER A 5 4.15 -36.29 33.04
N ALA A 6 5.21 -36.60 32.31
CA ALA A 6 5.21 -37.00 30.91
C ALA A 6 4.28 -38.21 30.66
N CYS A 7 3.51 -38.16 29.56
CA CYS A 7 2.71 -39.28 29.06
C CYS A 7 3.37 -39.87 27.81
N SER A 8 3.98 -41.02 28.01
CA SER A 8 4.47 -41.94 26.99
C SER A 8 3.33 -42.60 26.24
N THR A 9 3.35 -42.63 24.90
CA THR A 9 2.86 -43.76 24.08
C THR A 9 3.42 -43.62 22.65
N ILE A 10 4.66 -44.06 22.44
CA ILE A 10 5.16 -44.41 21.10
C ILE A 10 4.74 -45.87 20.88
N ARG A 11 3.71 -46.07 20.05
CA ARG A 11 3.29 -47.41 19.62
C ARG A 11 4.35 -48.01 18.70
N LYS A 12 5.05 -49.03 19.19
CA LYS A 12 5.92 -49.92 18.42
C LYS A 12 5.08 -50.70 17.40
N ALA A 13 5.18 -50.37 16.12
CA ALA A 13 4.80 -51.29 15.05
C ALA A 13 6.04 -52.14 14.71
N GLY A 14 5.96 -53.44 14.97
CA GLY A 14 7.05 -54.39 14.75
C GLY A 14 7.39 -54.54 13.27
N TRP A 15 8.62 -54.21 12.91
CA TRP A 15 9.21 -54.61 11.64
C TRP A 15 10.15 -55.78 11.86
N ARG A 16 9.69 -56.92 11.36
CA ARG A 16 10.40 -58.18 11.24
C ARG A 16 11.41 -58.01 10.11
N ILE A 17 12.69 -58.11 10.43
CA ILE A 17 13.77 -58.02 9.45
C ILE A 17 13.63 -59.19 8.48
N LEU A 18 13.39 -58.90 7.20
CA LEU A 18 13.36 -59.88 6.10
C LEU A 18 14.52 -59.57 5.14
N PRO A 19 15.19 -60.59 4.57
CA PRO A 19 16.43 -60.44 3.82
C PRO A 19 16.24 -59.70 2.48
N VAL A 20 17.29 -59.00 2.06
CA VAL A 20 17.37 -57.97 0.99
C VAL A 20 17.07 -58.46 -0.45
N LYS A 21 16.54 -59.68 -0.67
CA LYS A 21 16.43 -60.28 -2.02
C LYS A 21 15.02 -60.52 -2.56
N THR A 22 13.95 -60.05 -1.93
CA THR A 22 12.58 -60.28 -2.43
C THR A 22 11.76 -59.01 -2.58
N LEU A 23 12.22 -58.09 -3.43
CA LEU A 23 11.38 -56.99 -3.90
C LEU A 23 11.65 -56.65 -5.38
N LEU A 24 11.67 -57.68 -6.22
CA LEU A 24 11.30 -57.50 -7.63
C LEU A 24 9.78 -57.67 -7.68
N ALA A 25 9.06 -56.67 -8.22
CA ALA A 25 7.61 -56.61 -8.42
C ALA A 25 6.74 -56.01 -7.29
N VAL A 26 6.91 -54.72 -6.99
CA VAL A 26 5.79 -53.76 -6.84
C VAL A 26 6.29 -52.37 -7.32
N PHE A 27 6.58 -52.24 -8.62
CA PHE A 27 7.16 -51.01 -9.18
C PHE A 27 6.42 -50.51 -10.42
N HIS A 28 5.10 -50.71 -10.54
CA HIS A 28 4.31 -50.31 -11.71
C HIS A 28 3.07 -49.47 -11.37
N GLY A 29 3.17 -48.53 -10.42
CA GLY A 29 1.96 -47.77 -10.06
C GLY A 29 2.12 -46.44 -9.33
N TRP A 30 3.33 -45.95 -9.09
CA TRP A 30 3.52 -44.63 -8.48
C TRP A 30 4.29 -43.74 -9.45
N LYS A 31 3.57 -43.25 -10.48
CA LYS A 31 3.94 -41.96 -11.07
C LYS A 31 3.65 -40.92 -10.01
N THR A 32 4.68 -40.49 -9.29
CA THR A 32 4.68 -39.15 -8.70
C THR A 32 4.72 -38.16 -9.85
N ASP A 33 3.57 -37.92 -10.47
CA ASP A 33 3.37 -36.67 -11.20
C ASP A 33 3.23 -35.56 -10.16
N ARG A 34 4.37 -35.17 -9.62
CA ARG A 34 4.56 -33.81 -9.11
C ARG A 34 5.46 -33.10 -10.09
N SER A 35 4.98 -32.97 -11.34
CA SER A 35 5.42 -31.83 -12.13
C SER A 35 5.05 -30.58 -11.32
N PRO A 36 6.00 -29.71 -10.94
CA PRO A 36 5.61 -28.40 -10.44
C PRO A 36 4.73 -27.81 -11.52
N ILE A 37 3.50 -27.43 -11.17
CA ILE A 37 2.62 -26.71 -12.08
C ILE A 37 3.28 -25.35 -12.29
N LEU A 38 4.29 -25.30 -13.16
CA LEU A 38 4.95 -24.08 -13.56
C LEU A 38 4.04 -23.45 -14.60
N MET A 39 2.93 -22.90 -14.10
CA MET A 39 2.10 -22.01 -14.87
C MET A 39 2.97 -20.78 -15.17
N PRO A 40 3.22 -20.42 -16.43
CA PRO A 40 3.91 -19.17 -16.71
C PRO A 40 3.11 -18.02 -16.10
N ILE A 41 3.76 -17.22 -15.24
CA ILE A 41 3.14 -16.03 -14.63
C ILE A 41 2.76 -15.09 -15.78
N LYS A 42 1.46 -14.79 -15.90
CA LYS A 42 0.92 -13.93 -16.97
C LYS A 42 0.92 -12.45 -16.59
N ALA A 43 0.78 -12.15 -15.29
CA ALA A 43 0.73 -10.80 -14.76
C ALA A 43 1.13 -10.79 -13.29
N ILE A 44 1.60 -9.64 -12.81
CA ILE A 44 1.82 -9.36 -11.39
C ILE A 44 0.90 -8.18 -11.04
N LEU A 45 0.06 -8.37 -10.03
CA LEU A 45 -0.75 -7.31 -9.43
C LEU A 45 -0.14 -6.97 -8.07
N THR A 46 0.31 -5.72 -7.92
CA THR A 46 0.96 -5.25 -6.70
C THR A 46 0.18 -4.11 -6.08
N ASP A 47 0.01 -4.16 -4.77
CA ASP A 47 -0.48 -3.04 -3.96
C ASP A 47 0.67 -2.08 -3.60
N ILE A 48 0.35 -0.88 -3.11
CA ILE A 48 1.31 0.16 -2.75
C ILE A 48 1.64 0.07 -1.26
N GLU A 49 0.71 0.50 -0.40
CA GLU A 49 0.93 0.69 1.02
C GLU A 49 1.04 -0.65 1.76
N GLY A 50 2.14 -0.89 2.47
CA GLY A 50 2.40 -2.15 3.16
C GLY A 50 2.86 -3.30 2.26
N THR A 51 2.90 -3.09 0.94
CA THR A 51 3.38 -4.08 -0.04
C THR A 51 4.68 -3.62 -0.72
N THR A 52 4.65 -2.48 -1.41
CA THR A 52 5.83 -1.93 -2.11
C THR A 52 6.41 -0.69 -1.42
N SER A 53 5.67 -0.07 -0.52
CA SER A 53 6.11 1.08 0.29
C SER A 53 5.59 0.97 1.72
N ALA A 54 6.30 1.57 2.67
CA ALA A 54 5.84 1.60 4.05
C ALA A 54 4.56 2.45 4.16
N VAL A 55 3.53 1.93 4.84
CA VAL A 55 2.30 2.68 5.14
C VAL A 55 2.65 4.02 5.81
N SER A 56 3.60 3.98 6.76
CA SER A 56 4.11 5.16 7.46
C SER A 56 4.68 6.23 6.53
N PHE A 57 5.21 5.89 5.35
CA PHE A 57 5.71 6.90 4.42
C PHE A 57 4.59 7.84 3.93
N VAL A 58 3.39 7.32 3.72
CA VAL A 58 2.25 8.14 3.29
C VAL A 58 1.82 9.10 4.40
N PHE A 59 1.64 8.58 5.62
CA PHE A 59 1.11 9.33 6.75
C PHE A 59 2.15 10.26 7.40
N ASP A 60 3.40 9.81 7.52
CA ASP A 60 4.45 10.52 8.25
C ASP A 60 5.27 11.44 7.34
N VAL A 61 5.22 11.25 6.01
CA VAL A 61 6.00 12.03 5.05
C VAL A 61 5.12 12.75 4.03
N LEU A 62 4.35 12.05 3.20
CA LEU A 62 3.65 12.68 2.06
C LEU A 62 2.59 13.69 2.49
N PHE A 63 1.74 13.35 3.47
CA PHE A 63 0.72 14.28 3.96
C PHE A 63 1.33 15.48 4.71
N PRO A 64 2.29 15.31 5.65
CA PRO A 64 2.99 16.43 6.25
C PRO A 64 3.71 17.32 5.24
N PHE A 65 4.35 16.75 4.22
CA PHE A 65 4.99 17.50 3.15
C PHE A 65 3.98 18.36 2.38
N ALA A 66 2.88 17.78 1.89
CA ALA A 66 1.88 18.53 1.16
C ALA A 66 1.32 19.68 2.01
N LYS A 67 0.94 19.41 3.27
CA LYS A 67 0.41 20.44 4.18
C LYS A 67 1.38 21.60 4.37
N LYS A 68 2.68 21.31 4.54
CA LYS A 68 3.72 22.32 4.75
C LYS A 68 3.96 23.18 3.50
N HIS A 69 3.97 22.57 2.32
CA HIS A 69 4.39 23.22 1.08
C HIS A 69 3.24 23.84 0.26
N LEU A 70 2.00 23.38 0.47
CA LEU A 70 0.81 23.84 -0.27
C LEU A 70 0.63 25.38 -0.26
N PRO A 71 0.76 26.10 0.88
CA PRO A 71 0.59 27.56 0.86
C PRO A 71 1.61 28.28 -0.03
N GLY A 72 2.88 27.87 0.04
CA GLY A 72 3.94 28.43 -0.79
C GLY A 72 3.72 28.14 -2.27
N PHE A 73 3.36 26.90 -2.58
CA PHE A 73 3.03 26.48 -3.94
C PHE A 73 1.88 27.31 -4.54
N VAL A 74 0.78 27.46 -3.80
CA VAL A 74 -0.38 28.21 -4.28
C VAL A 74 -0.03 29.67 -4.56
N ARG A 75 0.68 30.35 -3.65
CA ARG A 75 1.09 31.75 -3.84
C ARG A 75 1.95 31.95 -5.08
N GLN A 76 2.88 31.03 -5.33
CA GLN A 76 3.83 31.13 -6.45
C GLN A 76 3.18 30.78 -7.80
N ASN A 77 2.18 29.89 -7.80
CA ASN A 77 1.65 29.29 -9.02
C ASN A 77 0.19 29.66 -9.31
N ALA A 78 -0.44 30.54 -8.51
CA ALA A 78 -1.86 30.90 -8.65
C ALA A 78 -2.27 31.37 -10.06
N GLY A 79 -1.36 32.00 -10.80
CA GLY A 79 -1.60 32.45 -12.18
C GLY A 79 -1.51 31.36 -13.24
N GLN A 80 -1.01 30.16 -12.91
CA GLN A 80 -0.92 29.07 -13.88
C GLN A 80 -2.32 28.48 -14.12
N PRO A 81 -2.72 28.21 -15.39
CA PRO A 81 -4.07 27.75 -15.70
C PRO A 81 -4.51 26.50 -14.92
N ALA A 82 -3.60 25.54 -14.76
CA ALA A 82 -3.86 24.32 -14.01
C ALA A 82 -4.20 24.63 -12.54
N VAL A 83 -3.39 25.44 -11.85
CA VAL A 83 -3.60 25.83 -10.45
C VAL A 83 -4.83 26.72 -10.33
N ALA A 84 -4.96 27.74 -11.17
CA ALA A 84 -6.09 28.67 -11.17
C ALA A 84 -7.45 27.94 -11.28
N SER A 85 -7.53 26.91 -12.13
CA SER A 85 -8.73 26.08 -12.27
C SER A 85 -9.10 25.36 -10.96
N GLN A 86 -8.10 24.86 -10.22
CA GLN A 86 -8.33 24.20 -8.94
C GLN A 86 -8.70 25.20 -7.86
N LEU A 87 -8.07 26.38 -7.81
CA LEU A 87 -8.45 27.44 -6.86
C LEU A 87 -9.90 27.89 -7.09
N GLN A 88 -10.34 27.99 -8.35
CA GLN A 88 -11.74 28.28 -8.65
C GLN A 88 -12.68 27.15 -8.21
N ALA A 89 -12.29 25.90 -8.40
CA ALA A 89 -13.06 24.77 -7.90
C ALA A 89 -13.18 24.78 -6.36
N VAL A 90 -12.10 25.14 -5.64
CA VAL A 90 -12.14 25.32 -4.18
C VAL A 90 -13.15 26.40 -3.79
N ARG A 91 -13.10 27.57 -4.44
CA ARG A 91 -14.06 28.67 -4.19
C ARG A 91 -15.51 28.23 -4.35
N THR A 92 -15.81 27.55 -5.46
CA THR A 92 -17.16 27.03 -5.75
C THR A 92 -17.60 26.00 -4.70
N GLU A 93 -16.72 25.05 -4.36
CA GLU A 93 -17.05 23.99 -3.40
C GLU A 93 -17.15 24.50 -1.95
N ALA A 94 -16.42 25.56 -1.61
CA ALA A 94 -16.52 26.26 -0.33
C ALA A 94 -17.73 27.21 -0.24
N GLY A 95 -18.37 27.53 -1.38
CA GLY A 95 -19.43 28.54 -1.45
C GLY A 95 -18.91 29.98 -1.30
N GLU A 96 -17.62 30.21 -1.56
CA GLU A 96 -16.96 31.52 -1.45
C GLU A 96 -16.36 31.93 -2.81
N PRO A 97 -17.19 32.34 -3.80
CA PRO A 97 -16.75 32.63 -5.17
C PRO A 97 -15.75 33.78 -5.28
N ASP A 98 -15.79 34.72 -4.34
CA ASP A 98 -14.95 35.92 -4.31
C ASP A 98 -13.74 35.80 -3.36
N ALA A 99 -13.50 34.62 -2.77
CA ALA A 99 -12.38 34.41 -1.86
C ALA A 99 -11.04 34.71 -2.55
N ASP A 100 -10.20 35.53 -1.92
CA ASP A 100 -8.85 35.76 -2.41
C ASP A 100 -7.97 34.50 -2.25
N VAL A 101 -6.72 34.59 -2.72
CA VAL A 101 -5.79 33.44 -2.68
C VAL A 101 -5.48 33.02 -1.24
N GLU A 102 -5.36 33.96 -0.31
CA GLU A 102 -5.04 33.64 1.09
C GLU A 102 -6.22 32.96 1.79
N ARG A 103 -7.46 33.39 1.50
CA ARG A 103 -8.67 32.72 1.99
C ARG A 103 -8.79 31.31 1.43
N VAL A 104 -8.50 31.11 0.14
CA VAL A 104 -8.47 29.76 -0.47
C VAL A 104 -7.41 28.87 0.18
N ILE A 105 -6.22 29.41 0.51
CA ILE A 105 -5.20 28.68 1.25
C ILE A 105 -5.71 28.25 2.63
N ALA A 106 -6.39 29.16 3.36
CA ALA A 106 -6.97 28.84 4.67
C ALA A 106 -7.99 27.69 4.56
N ILE A 107 -8.92 27.78 3.59
CA ILE A 107 -9.91 26.72 3.31
C ILE A 107 -9.23 25.38 3.02
N LEU A 108 -8.18 25.38 2.19
CA LEU A 108 -7.44 24.15 1.88
C LEU A 108 -6.78 23.53 3.12
N LEU A 109 -6.22 24.36 4.01
CA LEU A 109 -5.62 23.89 5.26
C LEU A 109 -6.66 23.35 6.25
N GLU A 110 -7.84 23.98 6.31
CA GLU A 110 -9.00 23.49 7.06
C GLU A 110 -9.43 22.12 6.52
N TRP A 111 -9.59 21.96 5.21
CA TRP A 111 -9.95 20.69 4.58
C TRP A 111 -8.92 19.58 4.82
N ILE A 112 -7.62 19.91 4.87
CA ILE A 112 -6.58 18.94 5.27
C ILE A 112 -6.77 18.53 6.73
N ALA A 113 -7.04 19.48 7.64
CA ALA A 113 -7.23 19.18 9.06
C ALA A 113 -8.48 18.34 9.31
N GLU A 114 -9.52 18.50 8.50
CA GLU A 114 -10.78 17.75 8.55
C GLU A 114 -10.71 16.39 7.81
N ASP A 115 -9.59 16.06 7.19
CA ASP A 115 -9.44 14.91 6.29
C ASP A 115 -10.51 14.89 5.16
N ARG A 116 -10.90 16.07 4.69
CA ARG A 116 -11.93 16.22 3.65
C ARG A 116 -11.42 15.71 2.31
N LYS A 117 -12.19 14.81 1.69
CA LYS A 117 -11.82 14.17 0.41
C LYS A 117 -12.23 15.02 -0.80
N ALA A 118 -11.88 16.31 -0.81
CA ALA A 118 -12.20 17.22 -1.91
C ALA A 118 -11.28 16.98 -3.14
N THR A 119 -11.88 16.89 -4.33
CA THR A 119 -11.15 16.68 -5.60
C THR A 119 -10.09 17.77 -5.86
N PRO A 120 -10.40 19.09 -5.76
CA PRO A 120 -9.39 20.11 -6.05
C PRO A 120 -8.25 20.14 -5.03
N LEU A 121 -8.52 19.77 -3.77
CA LEU A 121 -7.47 19.60 -2.76
C LEU A 121 -6.50 18.48 -3.17
N LYS A 122 -7.02 17.31 -3.54
CA LYS A 122 -6.18 16.19 -4.00
C LYS A 122 -5.35 16.53 -5.23
N ALA A 123 -5.94 17.26 -6.18
CA ALA A 123 -5.23 17.72 -7.36
C ALA A 123 -4.05 18.65 -7.00
N LEU A 124 -4.28 19.63 -6.12
CA LEU A 124 -3.22 20.54 -5.66
C LEU A 124 -2.14 19.81 -4.85
N GLN A 125 -2.51 18.86 -3.99
CA GLN A 125 -1.54 18.01 -3.29
C GLN A 125 -0.67 17.22 -4.26
N GLY A 126 -1.27 16.67 -5.33
CA GLY A 126 -0.57 16.02 -6.43
C GLY A 126 0.47 16.91 -7.09
N MET A 127 0.11 18.14 -7.43
CA MET A 127 1.03 19.11 -8.04
C MET A 127 2.18 19.50 -7.09
N VAL A 128 1.89 19.63 -5.79
CA VAL A 128 2.92 19.88 -4.76
C VAL A 128 3.90 18.71 -4.67
N TRP A 129 3.42 17.47 -4.69
CA TRP A 129 4.30 16.30 -4.68
C TRP A 129 5.14 16.21 -5.94
N GLU A 130 4.56 16.45 -7.11
CA GLU A 130 5.29 16.48 -8.38
C GLU A 130 6.44 17.50 -8.33
N GLN A 131 6.17 18.72 -7.85
CA GLN A 131 7.22 19.72 -7.68
C GLN A 131 8.30 19.26 -6.70
N GLY A 132 7.89 18.65 -5.57
CA GLY A 132 8.82 18.11 -4.57
C GLY A 132 9.72 17.02 -5.13
N TYR A 133 9.17 16.04 -5.84
CA TYR A 133 9.95 14.96 -6.46
C TYR A 133 10.91 15.46 -7.54
N ASN A 134 10.52 16.50 -8.30
CA ASN A 134 11.39 17.09 -9.31
C ASN A 134 12.55 17.92 -8.72
N ALA A 135 12.42 18.38 -7.47
CA ALA A 135 13.45 19.19 -6.80
C ALA A 135 14.60 18.35 -6.19
N GLY A 136 14.44 17.02 -6.09
CA GLY A 136 15.39 16.11 -5.45
C GLY A 136 15.35 16.14 -3.93
#